data_AF-S7SZ04-F1
#
_entry.id   AF-S7SZ04-F1
#
_cell.length_a   1.000
_cell.length_b   1.000
_cell.length_c   1.000
_cell.angle_alpha   90.00
_cell.angle_beta   90.00
_cell.angle_gamma   90.00
#
_symmetry.space_group_name_H-M   'P 1'
#
loop_
_entity.id
_entity.type
_entity.pdbx_description
1 polymer ?
#
loop_
_entity_poly.entity_id
_entity_poly.type
_entity_poly.pdbx_seq_one_letter_code
_entity_poly.pdbx_strand_id
1 'polypeptide(L)'
;MRAELIRKGVKPQLFRIVSNPEFLREGSAVYDMFHPDKIVVGLEPDDDQSLAVMQAVYAGINAPYLTTSLTGAELIKYAANAFLATKISFINEMARICDAFAVDVNDIARGIGLDPRIGRIFCGPASAMEDLAFQKISKRSNMRRARAKWSRIC
;
A
#
# COMPACT_ATOMS: atom_id res chain seq x y z
N MET A 1 1.45 -21.03 4.63
CA MET A 1 0.24 -21.24 5.46
C MET A 1 -0.40 -22.62 5.22
N ARG A 2 -0.79 -22.97 3.99
CA ARG A 2 -1.43 -24.28 3.67
C ARG A 2 -0.65 -25.50 4.16
N ALA A 3 0.63 -25.58 3.79
CA ALA A 3 1.51 -26.68 4.20
C ALA A 3 1.62 -26.83 5.73
N GLU A 4 1.53 -25.71 6.46
CA GLU A 4 1.57 -25.71 7.91
C GLU A 4 0.31 -26.31 8.53
N LEU A 5 -0.87 -25.96 8.01
CA LEU A 5 -2.16 -26.52 8.45
C LEU A 5 -2.24 -28.03 8.18
N ILE A 6 -1.76 -28.46 7.01
CA ILE A 6 -1.68 -29.88 6.65
C ILE A 6 -0.73 -30.62 7.59
N ARG A 7 0.44 -30.04 7.90
CA ARG A 7 1.42 -30.61 8.84
C ARG A 7 0.83 -30.75 10.25
N LYS A 8 -0.06 -29.85 10.66
CA LYS A 8 -0.80 -29.93 11.93
C LYS A 8 -1.96 -30.93 11.91
N GLY A 9 -2.15 -31.68 10.83
CA GLY A 9 -3.17 -32.73 10.70
C GLY A 9 -4.54 -32.24 10.25
N VAL A 10 -4.68 -30.97 9.84
CA VAL A 10 -5.96 -30.46 9.31
C VAL A 10 -6.13 -30.99 7.88
N LYS A 11 -7.24 -31.71 7.65
CA LYS A 11 -7.56 -32.25 6.32
C LYS A 11 -7.77 -31.10 5.31
N PRO A 12 -7.18 -31.15 4.11
CA PRO A 12 -7.28 -30.07 3.12
C PRO A 12 -8.72 -29.69 2.73
N GLN A 13 -9.68 -30.61 2.86
CA GLN A 13 -11.09 -30.36 2.51
C GLN A 13 -11.83 -29.53 3.57
N LEU A 14 -11.24 -29.37 4.76
CA LEU A 14 -11.88 -28.69 5.90
C LEU A 14 -11.56 -27.21 5.97
N PHE A 15 -10.69 -26.69 5.11
CA PHE A 15 -10.33 -25.28 5.13
C PHE A 15 -10.02 -24.75 3.73
N ARG A 16 -10.19 -23.45 3.58
CA ARG A 16 -9.77 -22.66 2.41
C ARG A 16 -8.87 -21.52 2.86
N ILE A 17 -8.08 -20.99 1.95
CA ILE A 17 -7.18 -19.87 2.21
C ILE A 17 -7.55 -18.74 1.26
N VAL A 18 -7.64 -17.54 1.81
CA VAL A 18 -7.93 -16.31 1.08
C VAL A 18 -6.88 -15.28 1.48
N SER A 19 -6.44 -14.47 0.52
CA SER A 19 -5.59 -13.31 0.76
C SER A 19 -6.44 -12.04 0.64
N ASN A 20 -6.48 -11.23 1.68
CA ASN A 20 -7.26 -9.99 1.71
C ASN A 20 -6.39 -8.85 2.26
N PRO A 21 -5.52 -8.26 1.41
CA PRO A 21 -4.62 -7.20 1.83
C PRO A 21 -5.38 -5.94 2.26
N GLU A 22 -4.97 -5.36 3.38
CA GLU A 22 -5.49 -4.08 3.85
C GLU A 22 -4.78 -2.89 3.17
N PHE A 23 -5.49 -1.79 2.91
CA PHE A 23 -4.94 -0.55 2.32
C PHE A 23 -5.18 0.67 3.23
N LEU A 24 -5.16 0.47 4.55
CA LEU A 24 -5.50 1.48 5.54
C LEU A 24 -4.38 2.50 5.70
N ARG A 25 -4.76 3.75 5.94
CA ARG A 25 -3.87 4.86 6.25
C ARG A 25 -3.78 5.04 7.77
N GLU A 26 -2.58 5.35 8.26
CA GLU A 26 -2.38 5.65 9.68
C GLU A 26 -3.16 6.93 10.05
N GLY A 27 -3.79 6.95 11.23
CA GLY A 27 -4.64 8.07 11.68
C GLY A 27 -6.07 8.11 11.10
N SER A 28 -6.39 7.32 10.07
CA SER A 28 -7.76 7.24 9.48
C SER A 28 -8.28 5.80 9.33
N ALA A 29 -7.57 4.82 9.91
CA ALA A 29 -7.84 3.40 9.76
C ALA A 29 -9.30 2.97 10.02
N VAL A 30 -9.98 3.57 11.00
CA VAL A 30 -11.39 3.25 11.29
C VAL A 30 -12.30 3.72 10.16
N TYR A 31 -12.10 4.94 9.67
CA TYR A 31 -12.89 5.49 8.56
C TYR A 31 -12.64 4.73 7.26
N ASP A 32 -11.37 4.47 6.95
CA ASP A 32 -10.93 3.74 5.75
C ASP A 32 -11.44 2.30 5.71
N MET A 33 -11.68 1.68 6.88
CA MET A 33 -12.24 0.34 6.95
C MET A 33 -13.69 0.29 6.44
N PHE A 34 -14.46 1.37 6.64
CA PHE A 34 -15.85 1.48 6.18
C PHE A 34 -15.97 2.15 4.80
N HIS A 35 -14.95 2.89 4.36
CA HIS A 35 -14.93 3.60 3.08
C HIS A 35 -13.63 3.33 2.30
N PRO A 36 -13.35 2.07 1.93
CA PRO A 36 -12.09 1.73 1.28
C PRO A 36 -12.06 2.25 -0.17
N ASP A 37 -10.89 2.71 -0.61
CA ASP A 37 -10.68 3.08 -2.03
C ASP A 37 -10.88 1.89 -2.98
N LYS A 38 -10.63 0.66 -2.49
CA LYS A 38 -10.79 -0.62 -3.19
C LYS A 38 -10.75 -1.79 -2.22
N ILE A 39 -11.35 -2.90 -2.62
CA ILE A 39 -11.26 -4.20 -1.95
C ILE A 39 -10.54 -5.17 -2.90
N VAL A 40 -9.55 -5.90 -2.39
CA VAL A 40 -8.79 -6.89 -3.18
C VAL A 40 -8.87 -8.23 -2.47
N VAL A 41 -9.31 -9.26 -3.18
CA VAL A 41 -9.43 -10.61 -2.64
C VAL A 41 -8.70 -11.60 -3.56
N GLY A 42 -7.68 -12.24 -3.01
CA GLY A 42 -6.94 -13.34 -3.61
C GLY A 42 -7.55 -14.68 -3.22
N LEU A 43 -7.81 -15.54 -4.18
CA LEU A 43 -8.42 -16.86 -3.99
C LEU A 43 -7.53 -17.97 -4.56
N GLU A 44 -7.77 -19.22 -4.11
CA GLU A 44 -7.31 -20.40 -4.85
C GLU A 44 -8.11 -20.57 -6.15
N PRO A 45 -7.58 -21.25 -7.18
CA PRO A 45 -8.35 -21.55 -8.39
C PRO A 45 -9.65 -22.30 -8.07
N ASP A 46 -10.72 -21.94 -8.77
CA ASP A 46 -12.04 -22.58 -8.68
C ASP A 46 -12.66 -22.60 -7.26
N ASP A 47 -12.35 -21.60 -6.42
CA ASP A 47 -12.88 -21.47 -5.05
C ASP A 47 -14.06 -20.47 -4.94
N ASP A 48 -15.15 -20.79 -5.64
CA ASP A 48 -16.38 -19.97 -5.65
C ASP A 48 -17.03 -19.86 -4.27
N GLN A 49 -16.83 -20.88 -3.42
CA GLN A 49 -17.36 -20.88 -2.05
C GLN A 49 -16.72 -19.77 -1.22
N SER A 50 -15.39 -19.64 -1.25
CA SER A 50 -14.69 -18.57 -0.56
C SER A 50 -15.03 -17.20 -1.13
N LEU A 51 -15.20 -17.09 -2.46
CA LEU A 51 -15.62 -15.84 -3.09
C LEU A 51 -16.97 -15.36 -2.54
N ALA A 52 -17.98 -16.24 -2.50
CA ALA A 52 -19.31 -15.92 -1.99
C ALA A 52 -19.28 -15.46 -0.52
N VAL A 53 -18.48 -16.14 0.32
CA VAL A 53 -18.29 -15.75 1.72
C VAL A 53 -17.66 -14.36 1.82
N MET A 54 -16.60 -14.08 1.05
CA MET A 54 -15.94 -12.77 1.08
C MET A 54 -16.84 -11.64 0.56
N GLN A 55 -17.64 -11.89 -0.47
CA GLN A 55 -18.64 -10.94 -0.96
C GLN A 55 -19.71 -10.65 0.10
N ALA A 56 -20.14 -11.65 0.87
CA ALA A 56 -21.06 -11.46 1.98
C ALA A 56 -20.45 -10.64 3.12
N VAL A 57 -19.16 -10.83 3.44
CA VAL A 57 -18.44 -10.03 4.45
C VAL A 57 -18.38 -8.56 4.04
N TYR A 58 -18.18 -8.28 2.76
CA TYR A 58 -18.12 -6.92 2.21
C TYR A 58 -19.47 -6.38 1.74
N ALA A 59 -20.57 -7.08 2.03
CA ALA A 59 -21.90 -6.65 1.65
C ALA A 59 -22.23 -5.28 2.25
N GLY A 60 -22.69 -4.36 1.41
CA GLY A 60 -23.02 -2.99 1.82
C GLY A 60 -21.86 -1.99 1.79
N ILE A 61 -20.62 -2.43 1.54
CA ILE A 61 -19.50 -1.52 1.31
C ILE A 61 -19.42 -1.19 -0.19
N ASN A 62 -19.60 0.09 -0.53
CA ASN A 62 -19.52 0.55 -1.92
C ASN A 62 -18.08 0.91 -2.29
N ALA A 63 -17.33 -0.07 -2.77
CA ALA A 63 -15.96 0.12 -3.26
C ALA A 63 -15.68 -0.81 -4.45
N PRO A 64 -14.76 -0.44 -5.36
CA PRO A 64 -14.29 -1.33 -6.41
C PRO A 64 -13.77 -2.65 -5.82
N TYR A 65 -14.28 -3.78 -6.29
CA TYR A 65 -13.92 -5.11 -5.81
C TYR A 65 -13.11 -5.86 -6.87
N LEU A 66 -11.89 -6.28 -6.52
CA LEU A 66 -10.97 -6.98 -7.43
C LEU A 66 -10.70 -8.39 -6.91
N THR A 67 -10.99 -9.40 -7.73
CA THR A 67 -10.61 -10.79 -7.48
C THR A 67 -9.34 -11.15 -8.25
N THR A 68 -8.45 -11.92 -7.61
CA THR A 68 -7.20 -12.40 -8.23
C THR A 68 -6.70 -13.67 -7.54
N SER A 69 -5.49 -14.14 -7.87
CA SER A 69 -4.84 -15.24 -7.16
C SER A 69 -4.33 -14.80 -5.78
N LEU A 70 -4.08 -15.75 -4.88
CA LEU A 70 -3.47 -15.49 -3.56
C LEU A 70 -2.23 -14.60 -3.66
N THR A 71 -1.27 -15.01 -4.50
CA THR A 71 0.00 -14.28 -4.71
C THR A 71 -0.24 -12.94 -5.40
N GLY A 72 -1.20 -12.88 -6.32
CA GLY A 72 -1.57 -11.63 -7.01
C GLY A 72 -2.04 -10.56 -6.02
N ALA A 73 -2.93 -10.91 -5.10
CA ALA A 73 -3.43 -9.98 -4.09
C ALA A 73 -2.30 -9.46 -3.18
N GLU A 74 -1.41 -10.35 -2.71
CA GLU A 74 -0.25 -9.96 -1.92
C GLU A 74 0.69 -9.03 -2.69
N LEU A 75 0.99 -9.35 -3.94
CA LEU A 75 1.85 -8.52 -4.79
C LEU A 75 1.24 -7.16 -5.08
N ILE A 76 -0.08 -7.05 -5.26
CA ILE A 76 -0.76 -5.76 -5.43
C ILE A 76 -0.50 -4.85 -4.22
N LYS A 77 -0.55 -5.39 -2.99
CA LYS A 77 -0.24 -4.61 -1.79
C LYS A 77 1.20 -4.11 -1.79
N TYR A 78 2.16 -4.98 -2.11
CA TYR A 78 3.58 -4.59 -2.17
C TYR A 78 3.85 -3.58 -3.28
N ALA A 79 3.31 -3.81 -4.48
CA ALA A 79 3.47 -2.93 -5.63
C ALA A 79 2.87 -1.55 -5.37
N ALA A 80 1.68 -1.46 -4.78
CA ALA A 80 1.06 -0.19 -4.43
C ALA A 80 1.93 0.61 -3.44
N ASN A 81 2.38 -0.02 -2.36
CA ASN A 81 3.23 0.65 -1.38
C ASN A 81 4.59 1.06 -1.96
N ALA A 82 5.20 0.20 -2.77
CA ALA A 82 6.47 0.49 -3.44
C ALA A 82 6.34 1.68 -4.40
N PHE A 83 5.27 1.72 -5.21
CA PHE A 83 5.01 2.81 -6.13
C PHE A 83 4.81 4.15 -5.40
N LEU A 84 4.07 4.15 -4.28
CA LEU A 84 3.93 5.35 -3.44
C LEU A 84 5.28 5.83 -2.89
N ALA A 85 6.11 4.90 -2.41
CA ALA A 85 7.46 5.23 -1.93
C ALA A 85 8.36 5.76 -3.06
N THR A 86 8.21 5.27 -4.28
CA THR A 86 8.92 5.78 -5.46
C THR A 86 8.50 7.21 -5.78
N LYS A 87 7.20 7.56 -5.73
CA LYS A 87 6.74 8.94 -5.94
C LYS A 87 7.37 9.92 -4.94
N ILE A 88 7.42 9.53 -3.66
CA ILE A 88 8.05 10.32 -2.59
C ILE A 88 9.55 10.47 -2.84
N SER A 89 10.24 9.38 -3.15
CA SER A 89 11.68 9.40 -3.43
C SER A 89 12.01 10.27 -4.64
N PHE A 90 11.17 10.21 -5.68
CA PHE A 90 11.32 11.00 -6.89
C PHE A 90 11.19 12.49 -6.61
N ILE A 91 10.14 12.93 -5.90
CA ILE A 91 9.98 14.37 -5.63
C ILE A 91 11.08 14.90 -4.70
N ASN A 92 11.57 14.07 -3.76
CA ASN A 92 12.69 14.43 -2.91
C ASN A 92 14.01 14.58 -3.68
N GLU A 93 14.24 13.77 -4.73
CA GLU A 93 15.40 13.96 -5.62
C GLU A 93 15.23 15.23 -6.46
N MET A 94 14.03 15.49 -6.98
CA MET A 94 13.74 16.74 -7.69
C MET A 94 13.97 17.97 -6.81
N ALA A 95 13.61 17.93 -5.52
CA ALA A 95 13.88 19.02 -4.58
C ALA A 95 15.39 19.33 -4.51
N ARG A 96 16.25 18.31 -4.39
CA ARG A 96 17.71 18.50 -4.38
C ARG A 96 18.24 19.13 -5.65
N ILE A 97 17.67 18.78 -6.80
CA ILE A 97 18.02 19.39 -8.09
C ILE A 97 17.54 20.84 -8.12
N CYS A 98 16.29 21.09 -7.74
CA CYS A 98 15.70 22.43 -7.69
C CYS A 98 16.49 23.41 -6.80
N ASP A 99 17.01 22.96 -5.66
CA ASP A 99 17.88 23.75 -4.78
C ASP A 99 19.14 24.25 -5.50
N ALA A 100 19.72 23.44 -6.39
CA ALA A 100 20.90 23.81 -7.17
C ALA A 100 20.61 24.84 -8.28
N PHE A 101 19.36 24.91 -8.76
CA PHE A 101 18.93 25.83 -9.82
C PHE A 101 18.07 26.99 -9.31
N ALA A 102 17.90 27.13 -7.99
CA ALA A 102 17.02 28.13 -7.36
C ALA A 102 15.58 28.12 -7.91
N VAL A 103 15.03 26.93 -8.12
CA VAL A 103 13.65 26.70 -8.56
C VAL A 103 12.80 26.21 -7.39
N ASP A 104 11.53 26.63 -7.28
CA ASP A 104 10.61 26.07 -6.28
C ASP A 104 10.12 24.68 -6.71
N VAL A 105 10.43 23.67 -5.90
CA VAL A 105 9.98 22.29 -6.13
C VAL A 105 8.45 22.18 -6.13
N ASN A 106 7.72 23.06 -5.43
CA ASN A 106 6.26 23.04 -5.41
C ASN A 106 5.66 23.41 -6.77
N ASP A 107 6.30 24.32 -7.51
CA ASP A 107 5.86 24.68 -8.86
C ASP A 107 6.09 23.53 -9.84
N ILE A 108 7.21 22.82 -9.70
CA ILE A 108 7.48 21.60 -10.47
C ILE A 108 6.45 20.51 -10.14
N ALA A 109 6.21 20.27 -8.85
CA ALA A 109 5.28 19.25 -8.38
C ALA A 109 3.84 19.53 -8.84
N ARG A 110 3.42 20.80 -8.78
CA ARG A 110 2.12 21.26 -9.31
C ARG A 110 2.08 21.09 -10.82
N GLY A 111 3.11 21.53 -11.53
CA GLY A 111 3.21 21.46 -12.99
C GLY A 111 3.07 20.03 -13.53
N ILE A 112 3.84 19.07 -12.99
CA ILE A 112 3.74 17.66 -13.40
C ILE A 112 2.43 17.02 -12.93
N GLY A 113 1.89 17.45 -11.78
CA GLY A 113 0.64 16.94 -11.23
C GLY A 113 -0.62 17.36 -12.00
N LEU A 114 -0.53 18.38 -12.88
CA LEU A 114 -1.62 18.72 -13.81
C LEU A 114 -1.83 17.64 -14.88
N ASP A 115 -0.83 16.80 -15.14
CA ASP A 115 -0.95 15.69 -16.07
C ASP A 115 -1.82 14.57 -15.46
N PRO A 116 -2.96 14.22 -16.09
CA PRO A 116 -3.89 13.22 -15.57
C PRO A 116 -3.27 11.81 -15.46
N ARG A 117 -2.16 11.53 -16.16
CA ARG A 117 -1.46 10.24 -16.10
C ARG A 117 -0.60 10.09 -14.84
N ILE A 118 -0.17 11.20 -14.23
CA ILE A 118 0.69 11.22 -13.03
C ILE A 118 -0.15 11.33 -11.75
N GLY A 119 -1.22 12.13 -11.83
CA GLY A 119 -2.15 12.38 -10.73
C GLY A 119 -1.57 13.33 -9.67
N ARG A 120 -2.46 14.12 -9.05
CA ARG A 120 -2.11 15.16 -8.06
C ARG A 120 -1.76 14.63 -6.68
N ILE A 121 -2.26 13.44 -6.35
CA ILE A 121 -2.07 12.84 -5.03
C ILE A 121 -0.61 12.38 -4.94
N PHE A 122 0.11 12.84 -3.92
CA PHE A 122 1.53 12.54 -3.61
C PHE A 122 2.61 13.40 -4.29
N CYS A 123 2.30 14.62 -4.74
CA CYS A 123 3.29 15.59 -5.24
C CYS A 123 3.37 16.86 -4.36
N GLY A 124 3.32 16.72 -3.03
CA GLY A 124 3.47 17.83 -2.08
C GLY A 124 4.83 17.79 -1.34
N PRO A 125 5.24 18.87 -0.66
CA PRO A 125 6.47 18.88 0.12
C PRO A 125 6.39 17.90 1.31
N ALA A 126 7.55 17.34 1.67
CA ALA A 126 7.70 16.22 2.60
C ALA A 126 7.01 16.39 3.97
N SER A 127 6.80 17.63 4.44
CA SER A 127 6.16 17.91 5.73
C SER A 127 4.68 17.52 5.80
N ALA A 128 4.01 17.31 4.65
CA ALA A 128 2.64 16.78 4.60
C ALA A 128 2.58 15.25 4.39
N MET A 129 3.73 14.59 4.23
CA MET A 129 3.83 13.19 3.76
C MET A 129 4.52 12.23 4.74
N GLU A 130 4.99 12.70 5.90
CA GLU A 130 5.71 11.86 6.88
C GLU A 130 4.87 10.72 7.48
N ASP A 131 3.53 10.80 7.44
CA ASP A 131 2.69 9.89 8.24
C ASP A 131 2.16 8.62 7.52
N LEU A 132 2.30 8.45 6.21
CA LEU A 132 1.47 7.45 5.50
C LEU A 132 2.17 6.24 4.85
N ALA A 133 3.50 6.24 4.69
CA ALA A 133 4.16 5.17 3.94
C ALA A 133 5.33 4.46 4.63
N PHE A 134 5.77 4.87 5.83
CA PHE A 134 7.11 4.49 6.30
C PHE A 134 7.21 3.34 7.32
N GLN A 135 6.13 2.73 7.80
CA GLN A 135 6.26 1.78 8.93
C GLN A 135 6.02 0.29 8.66
N LYS A 136 5.39 -0.14 7.57
CA LYS A 136 5.08 -1.58 7.38
C LYS A 136 6.10 -2.41 6.57
N ILE A 137 7.00 -1.78 5.80
CA ILE A 137 8.03 -2.52 5.03
C ILE A 137 9.31 -2.79 5.86
N SER A 138 9.46 -2.20 7.05
CA SER A 138 10.69 -2.25 7.87
C SER A 138 10.61 -3.18 9.10
N LYS A 139 10.25 -4.45 8.93
CA LYS A 139 10.43 -5.46 10.01
C LYS A 139 11.59 -6.44 9.82
N ARG A 140 12.42 -6.30 8.78
CA ARG A 140 13.65 -7.08 8.64
C ARG A 140 14.78 -6.27 8.01
N SER A 141 15.47 -5.47 8.83
CA SER A 141 16.95 -5.34 8.86
C SER A 141 17.40 -3.97 9.43
N ASN A 142 18.12 -4.04 10.55
CA ASN A 142 19.10 -3.09 11.08
C ASN A 142 18.94 -1.57 10.80
N MET A 143 18.09 -0.91 11.60
CA MET A 143 17.72 0.50 11.44
C MET A 143 18.37 1.46 12.47
N ARG A 144 19.45 1.07 13.15
CA ARG A 144 20.13 1.95 14.13
C ARG A 144 20.97 3.07 13.48
N ARG A 145 21.40 2.91 12.23
CA ARG A 145 22.21 3.92 11.51
C ARG A 145 21.39 4.96 10.74
N ALA A 146 20.19 4.62 10.27
CA ALA A 146 19.36 5.55 9.49
C ALA A 146 18.72 6.65 10.37
N ARG A 147 18.28 6.29 11.59
CA ARG A 147 17.62 7.24 12.50
C ARG A 147 18.54 8.36 12.98
N ALA A 148 19.84 8.10 13.12
CA ALA A 148 20.82 9.08 13.61
C ALA A 148 21.22 10.13 12.55
N LYS A 149 20.94 9.89 11.26
CA LYS A 149 21.29 10.83 10.18
C LYS A 149 20.16 11.83 9.87
N TRP A 150 18.92 11.48 10.21
CA TRP A 150 17.73 12.29 9.94
C TRP A 150 17.37 13.29 11.05
N SER A 151 17.94 13.18 12.26
CA SER A 151 17.72 14.16 13.34
C SER A 151 18.69 15.35 13.32
N ARG A 152 19.43 15.57 12.22
CA ARG A 152 20.42 16.65 12.08
C ARG A 152 20.22 17.51 10.83
N ILE A 153 19.09 17.35 10.14
CA ILE A 153 18.68 18.21 8.99
C ILE A 153 17.30 18.84 9.25
N CYS A 154 16.83 18.79 10.51
CA CYS A 154 15.84 19.71 11.08
C CYS A 154 16.42 20.22 12.40
#